data_AF-A0A847LHY4-F1
#
_entry.id   AF-A0A847LHY4-F1
#
_cell.length_a   1.000
_cell.length_b   1.000
_cell.length_c   1.000
_cell.angle_alpha   90.00
_cell.angle_beta   90.00
_cell.angle_gamma   90.00
#
_symmetry.space_group_name_H-M   'P 1'
#
loop_
_entity.id
_entity.type
_entity.pdbx_description
1 polymer ?
#
loop_
_entity_poly.entity_id
_entity_poly.type
_entity_poly.pdbx_seq_one_letter_code
_entity_poly.pdbx_strand_id
1 'polypeptide(L)'
;MMTRRMPARGVALPITLLALILVIGLVVSVSTMNQGLKSQIFHSSNHQWSFLLAYSAMAKVLAKIHTVSWGQRPFAAKPYREFQVPLQGGVYDLFVENTPGHDYQADIYVKTTLTGVSRLYFWRITFNDDLLDVSNRIVVEFFKSGDPADFPTSAGPSKFSKTVDDMLAERAGNQKKADDLASELAPLTTAGQVLGKIKGRQPVPFTKSYPANPGETAMAGRPAVPFPAVAPPSAGELPTANGPGPAVPLGGAPPAGSNPGGGNPGGNPAGSPGAGGSDFPSIPSDSGTTDATLHDLTSTVSAVASAAKSALDLFNSGKNLADQNGGGQWDAARPDFIAAGEQMEKSIGGMGELIDQAKDNLQNAPSAAAAKATEELVSSTVVTAIKDIVSGLVRAGEDFKNAASIVGNQTTAAAAQALLDGWIAIEAGAKSNQARLNGLLEKVSGFSKTAAVVAAEASAVQAMQTQVTMIEQAVAMATARVAELQAQEAAAAAAAANATPDPYQGPTDGGDSQGGTGLPPLGPDTGSGDQPAP
;
A
#
# COMPACT_ATOMS: atom_id res chain seq x y z
N MET A 1 61.87 11.74 56.62
CA MET A 1 60.43 11.91 56.30
C MET A 1 59.96 10.66 55.57
N MET A 2 59.24 9.77 56.27
CA MET A 2 58.68 8.52 55.71
C MET A 2 57.19 8.74 55.43
N THR A 3 56.80 8.74 54.16
CA THR A 3 55.39 8.76 53.74
C THR A 3 54.89 7.31 53.64
N ARG A 4 54.00 6.92 54.57
CA ARG A 4 53.24 5.67 54.52
C ARG A 4 52.28 5.67 53.32
N ARG A 5 52.37 4.67 52.44
CA ARG A 5 51.26 4.26 51.56
C ARG A 5 50.45 3.19 52.28
N MET A 6 49.17 3.45 52.54
CA MET A 6 48.20 2.42 52.93
C MET A 6 47.68 1.70 51.66
N PRO A 7 47.59 0.37 51.63
CA PRO A 7 46.97 -0.35 50.54
C PRO A 7 45.43 -0.34 50.67
N ALA A 8 44.74 0.23 49.69
CA ALA A 8 43.30 0.10 49.53
C ALA A 8 42.97 -1.33 49.03
N ARG A 9 42.79 -2.27 49.96
CA ARG A 9 42.20 -3.59 49.68
C ARG A 9 40.94 -3.74 50.53
N GLY A 10 39.76 -3.63 49.90
CA GLY A 10 38.50 -3.91 50.58
C GLY A 10 37.19 -3.57 49.85
N VAL A 11 37.22 -2.72 48.81
CA VAL A 11 35.97 -2.20 48.20
C VAL A 11 35.64 -2.79 46.82
N ALA A 12 36.60 -3.40 46.13
CA ALA A 12 36.38 -3.92 44.77
C ALA A 12 35.42 -5.12 44.71
N LEU A 13 35.48 -6.03 45.69
CA LEU A 13 34.72 -7.28 45.71
C LEU A 13 33.20 -7.11 45.96
N PRO A 14 32.73 -6.24 46.87
CA PRO A 14 31.29 -5.98 46.99
C PRO A 14 30.72 -5.24 45.78
N ILE A 15 31.51 -4.36 45.13
CA ILE A 15 31.06 -3.62 43.93
C ILE A 15 30.93 -4.56 42.73
N THR A 16 31.87 -5.50 42.53
CA THR A 16 31.76 -6.48 41.44
C THR A 16 30.58 -7.41 41.65
N LEU A 17 30.27 -7.80 42.89
CA LEU A 17 29.15 -8.67 43.19
C LEU A 17 27.79 -7.97 42.97
N LEU A 18 27.69 -6.69 43.32
CA LEU A 18 26.52 -5.85 43.03
C LEU A 18 26.33 -5.65 41.51
N ALA A 19 27.41 -5.38 40.77
CA ALA A 19 27.36 -5.27 39.31
C ALA A 19 26.90 -6.58 38.65
N LEU A 20 27.35 -7.72 39.16
CA LEU A 20 27.00 -9.04 38.64
C LEU A 20 25.52 -9.38 38.89
N ILE A 21 24.99 -9.04 40.07
CA ILE A 21 23.55 -9.18 40.37
C ILE A 21 22.71 -8.25 39.46
N LEU A 22 23.16 -7.02 39.22
CA LEU A 22 22.46 -6.07 38.37
C LEU A 22 22.44 -6.52 36.90
N VAL A 23 23.55 -7.09 36.40
CA VAL A 23 23.63 -7.69 35.07
C VAL A 23 22.72 -8.92 34.95
N ILE A 24 22.71 -9.82 35.95
CA ILE A 24 21.82 -10.98 35.95
C ILE A 24 20.35 -10.54 35.98
N GLY A 25 20.00 -9.55 36.82
CA GLY A 25 18.65 -9.00 36.89
C GLY A 25 18.20 -8.34 35.59
N LEU A 26 19.11 -7.64 34.90
CA LEU A 26 18.87 -7.04 33.59
C LEU A 26 18.67 -8.13 32.52
N VAL A 27 19.51 -9.17 32.49
CA VAL A 27 19.40 -10.29 31.55
C VAL A 27 18.08 -11.05 31.74
N VAL A 28 17.68 -11.32 32.98
CA VAL A 28 16.40 -11.99 33.29
C VAL A 28 15.21 -11.11 32.94
N SER A 29 15.26 -9.79 33.19
CA SER A 29 14.20 -8.86 32.82
C SER A 29 14.07 -8.67 31.31
N VAL A 30 15.18 -8.57 30.59
CA VAL A 30 15.20 -8.49 29.12
C VAL A 30 14.74 -9.80 28.49
N SER A 31 15.12 -10.95 29.08
CA SER A 31 14.66 -12.26 28.63
C SER A 31 13.16 -12.45 28.84
N THR A 32 12.60 -12.03 29.99
CA THR A 32 11.15 -12.11 30.24
C THR A 32 10.35 -11.10 29.41
N MET A 33 10.86 -9.89 29.16
CA MET A 33 10.25 -8.95 28.20
C MET A 33 10.25 -9.50 26.77
N ASN A 34 11.35 -10.12 26.33
CA ASN A 34 11.44 -10.74 25.01
C ASN A 34 10.54 -11.97 24.88
N GLN A 35 10.32 -12.74 25.95
CA GLN A 35 9.33 -13.83 25.96
C GLN A 35 7.89 -13.31 25.91
N GLY A 36 7.58 -12.21 26.60
CA GLY A 36 6.27 -11.54 26.52
C GLY A 36 5.97 -10.98 25.12
N LEU A 37 6.95 -10.33 24.49
CA LEU A 37 6.86 -9.87 23.09
C LEU A 37 6.74 -11.03 22.10
N LYS A 38 7.53 -12.09 22.26
CA LYS A 38 7.41 -13.30 21.42
C LYS A 38 6.03 -13.95 21.57
N SER A 39 5.50 -14.09 22.78
CA SER A 39 4.15 -14.64 23.00
C SER A 39 3.07 -13.79 22.32
N GLN A 40 3.14 -12.46 22.41
CA GLN A 40 2.21 -11.57 21.70
C GLN A 40 2.36 -11.64 20.18
N ILE A 41 3.58 -11.76 19.66
CA ILE A 41 3.85 -11.91 18.22
C ILE A 41 3.34 -13.28 17.70
N PHE A 42 3.53 -14.38 18.45
CA PHE A 42 3.02 -15.70 18.08
C PHE A 42 1.48 -15.78 18.19
N HIS A 43 0.87 -15.13 19.18
CA HIS A 43 -0.60 -15.05 19.28
C HIS A 43 -1.22 -14.14 18.20
N SER A 44 -0.55 -13.05 17.83
CA SER A 44 -0.94 -12.19 16.69
C SER A 44 -0.82 -12.95 15.37
N SER A 45 0.27 -13.68 15.16
CA SER A 45 0.49 -14.52 13.99
C SER A 45 -0.59 -15.60 13.87
N ASN A 46 -0.84 -16.39 14.92
CA ASN A 46 -1.83 -17.47 14.86
C ASN A 46 -3.26 -16.94 14.63
N HIS A 47 -3.60 -15.76 15.17
CA HIS A 47 -4.89 -15.15 14.89
C HIS A 47 -5.02 -14.70 13.43
N GLN A 48 -3.99 -14.05 12.88
CA GLN A 48 -3.95 -13.65 11.47
C GLN A 48 -4.00 -14.87 10.54
N TRP A 49 -3.25 -15.93 10.83
CA TRP A 49 -3.28 -17.19 10.09
C TRP A 49 -4.64 -17.88 10.16
N SER A 50 -5.25 -17.95 11.34
CA SER A 50 -6.61 -18.50 11.47
C SER A 50 -7.64 -17.67 10.70
N PHE A 51 -7.48 -16.35 10.65
CA PHE A 51 -8.34 -15.49 9.85
C PHE A 51 -8.11 -15.70 8.35
N LEU A 52 -6.87 -15.82 7.88
CA LEU A 52 -6.55 -16.15 6.48
C LEU A 52 -7.14 -17.49 6.05
N LEU A 53 -7.08 -18.50 6.93
CA LEU A 53 -7.69 -19.81 6.71
C LEU A 53 -9.21 -19.69 6.60
N ALA A 54 -9.83 -18.89 7.48
CA ALA A 54 -11.26 -18.63 7.45
C ALA A 54 -11.70 -17.88 6.18
N TYR A 55 -10.95 -16.84 5.82
CA TYR A 55 -11.17 -16.03 4.64
C TYR A 55 -11.01 -16.84 3.36
N SER A 56 -10.06 -17.77 3.32
CA SER A 56 -9.88 -18.69 2.20
C SER A 56 -11.08 -19.63 2.03
N ALA A 57 -11.67 -20.13 3.13
CA ALA A 57 -12.90 -20.91 3.07
C ALA A 57 -14.10 -20.06 2.60
N MET A 58 -14.23 -18.83 3.09
CA MET A 58 -15.24 -17.87 2.60
C MET A 58 -15.07 -17.58 1.10
N ALA A 59 -13.84 -17.31 0.64
CA ALA A 59 -13.55 -17.03 -0.76
C ALA A 59 -13.97 -18.18 -1.69
N LYS A 60 -13.84 -19.44 -1.24
CA LYS A 60 -14.38 -20.60 -1.99
C LYS A 60 -15.90 -20.54 -2.14
N VAL A 61 -16.62 -20.13 -1.10
CA VAL A 61 -18.08 -19.95 -1.16
C VAL A 61 -18.44 -18.84 -2.13
N LEU A 62 -17.76 -17.69 -2.03
CA LEU A 62 -17.97 -16.56 -2.93
C LEU A 62 -17.69 -16.94 -4.39
N ALA A 63 -16.60 -17.63 -4.66
CA ALA A 63 -16.28 -18.13 -5.99
C ALA A 63 -17.39 -19.02 -6.55
N LYS A 64 -17.99 -19.90 -5.73
CA LYS A 64 -19.15 -20.70 -6.14
C LYS A 64 -20.39 -19.84 -6.42
N ILE A 65 -20.63 -18.78 -5.66
CA ILE A 65 -21.74 -17.85 -5.92
C ILE A 65 -21.50 -17.07 -7.22
N HIS A 66 -20.25 -16.74 -7.55
CA HIS A 66 -19.92 -16.06 -8.81
C HIS A 66 -20.04 -16.95 -10.05
N THR A 67 -19.87 -18.27 -9.93
CA THR A 67 -19.89 -19.19 -11.08
C THR A 67 -21.29 -19.67 -11.48
N VAL A 68 -22.29 -19.56 -10.61
CA VAL A 68 -23.68 -19.97 -10.89
C VAL A 68 -24.65 -18.84 -10.56
N SER A 69 -25.85 -18.87 -11.13
CA SER A 69 -26.91 -17.92 -10.75
C SER A 69 -27.26 -18.06 -9.27
N TRP A 70 -27.73 -16.99 -8.61
CA TRP A 70 -28.07 -17.02 -7.19
C TRP A 70 -28.99 -18.21 -6.88
N GLY A 71 -30.03 -18.45 -7.68
CA GLY A 71 -30.97 -19.57 -7.50
C GLY A 71 -30.37 -20.98 -7.62
N GLN A 72 -29.18 -21.12 -8.20
CA GLN A 72 -28.51 -22.41 -8.44
C GLN A 72 -27.33 -22.67 -7.49
N ARG A 73 -27.06 -21.77 -6.54
CA ARG A 73 -25.99 -21.91 -5.55
C ARG A 73 -26.15 -23.19 -4.70
N PRO A 74 -25.06 -23.77 -4.18
CA PRO A 74 -25.10 -25.06 -3.47
C PRO A 74 -25.91 -25.03 -2.16
N PHE A 75 -26.25 -23.85 -1.65
CA PHE A 75 -27.07 -23.65 -0.46
C PHE A 75 -28.46 -23.03 -0.74
N ALA A 76 -28.92 -23.05 -2.01
CA ALA A 76 -30.23 -22.50 -2.37
C ALA A 76 -31.38 -23.20 -1.64
N ALA A 77 -31.38 -24.54 -1.63
CA ALA A 77 -32.46 -25.36 -1.06
C ALA A 77 -32.22 -25.81 0.39
N LYS A 78 -30.96 -25.95 0.80
CA LYS A 78 -30.57 -26.41 2.14
C LYS A 78 -29.22 -25.81 2.53
N PRO A 79 -28.90 -25.67 3.81
CA PRO A 79 -27.58 -25.20 4.22
C PRO A 79 -26.44 -26.06 3.67
N TYR A 80 -25.35 -25.43 3.32
CA TYR A 80 -24.12 -26.07 2.88
C TYR A 80 -23.16 -26.24 4.05
N ARG A 81 -22.54 -27.42 4.16
CA ARG A 81 -21.63 -27.78 5.26
C ARG A 81 -20.35 -28.40 4.75
N GLU A 82 -19.24 -28.04 5.39
CA GLU A 82 -18.00 -28.79 5.32
C GLU A 82 -17.47 -29.00 6.75
N PHE A 83 -16.82 -30.12 7.01
CA PHE A 83 -16.34 -30.48 8.34
C PHE A 83 -14.90 -30.98 8.27
N GLN A 84 -14.04 -30.44 9.12
CA GLN A 84 -12.63 -30.78 9.29
C GLN A 84 -11.85 -30.76 7.97
N VAL A 85 -12.11 -29.77 7.12
CA VAL A 85 -11.43 -29.65 5.84
C VAL A 85 -10.03 -29.08 6.08
N PRO A 86 -8.96 -29.78 5.68
CA PRO A 86 -7.60 -29.30 5.84
C PRO A 86 -7.30 -28.14 4.89
N LEU A 87 -6.64 -27.10 5.41
CA LEU A 87 -6.20 -25.94 4.64
C LEU A 87 -5.00 -25.27 5.33
N GLN A 88 -3.91 -25.01 4.61
CA GLN A 88 -2.77 -24.19 5.08
C GLN A 88 -2.24 -24.55 6.49
N GLY A 89 -2.09 -25.84 6.80
CA GLY A 89 -1.56 -26.31 8.09
C GLY A 89 -2.57 -26.29 9.26
N GLY A 90 -3.82 -25.92 9.01
CA GLY A 90 -4.94 -26.08 9.94
C GLY A 90 -6.12 -26.83 9.31
N VAL A 91 -7.26 -26.81 10.00
CA VAL A 91 -8.53 -27.33 9.48
C VAL A 91 -9.64 -26.30 9.66
N TYR A 92 -10.70 -26.39 8.86
CA TYR A 92 -11.91 -25.60 9.08
C TYR A 92 -13.19 -26.43 8.98
N ASP A 93 -14.20 -25.98 9.72
CA ASP A 93 -15.60 -26.33 9.52
C ASP A 93 -16.29 -25.11 8.89
N LEU A 94 -17.12 -25.36 7.87
CA LEU A 94 -17.87 -24.34 7.15
C LEU A 94 -19.36 -24.63 7.27
N PHE A 95 -20.14 -23.61 7.55
CA PHE A 95 -21.59 -23.66 7.50
C PHE A 95 -22.10 -22.42 6.76
N VAL A 96 -22.93 -22.62 5.73
CA VAL A 96 -23.50 -21.54 4.93
C VAL A 96 -24.99 -21.76 4.79
N GLU A 97 -25.79 -20.73 5.04
CA GLU A 97 -27.23 -20.78 4.89
C GLU A 97 -27.79 -19.47 4.33
N ASN A 98 -29.04 -19.51 3.89
CA ASN A 98 -29.77 -18.29 3.55
C ASN A 98 -30.13 -17.54 4.82
N THR A 99 -29.95 -16.23 4.81
CA THR A 99 -30.32 -15.40 5.94
C THR A 99 -31.86 -15.47 6.13
N PRO A 100 -32.37 -15.90 7.30
CA PRO A 100 -33.80 -16.10 7.49
C PRO A 100 -34.61 -14.82 7.29
N GLY A 101 -35.56 -14.82 6.34
CA GLY A 101 -36.42 -13.66 6.07
C GLY A 101 -35.81 -12.59 5.16
N HIS A 102 -34.61 -12.83 4.62
CA HIS A 102 -33.92 -11.90 3.73
C HIS A 102 -33.58 -12.56 2.39
N ASP A 103 -34.28 -12.14 1.34
CA ASP A 103 -33.97 -12.56 -0.03
C ASP A 103 -32.59 -12.03 -0.43
N TYR A 104 -31.86 -12.81 -1.22
CA TYR A 104 -30.51 -12.47 -1.70
C TYR A 104 -29.44 -12.27 -0.62
N GLN A 105 -29.68 -12.71 0.61
CA GLN A 105 -28.69 -12.69 1.68
C GLN A 105 -28.27 -14.10 2.10
N ALA A 106 -27.01 -14.22 2.53
CA ALA A 106 -26.47 -15.44 3.07
C ALA A 106 -25.56 -15.20 4.28
N ASP A 107 -25.66 -16.12 5.22
CA ASP A 107 -24.86 -16.16 6.44
C ASP A 107 -23.80 -17.25 6.31
N ILE A 108 -22.53 -16.86 6.47
CA ILE A 108 -21.35 -17.72 6.32
C ILE A 108 -20.63 -17.81 7.66
N TYR A 109 -20.49 -19.03 8.16
CA TYR A 109 -19.80 -19.35 9.42
C TYR A 109 -18.60 -20.22 9.12
N VAL A 110 -17.42 -19.80 9.57
CA VAL A 110 -16.20 -20.58 9.43
C VAL A 110 -15.54 -20.74 10.79
N LYS A 111 -15.46 -21.98 11.26
CA LYS A 111 -14.71 -22.33 12.48
C LYS A 111 -13.38 -22.92 12.07
N THR A 112 -12.29 -22.23 12.37
CA THR A 112 -10.93 -22.69 12.06
C THR A 112 -10.28 -23.29 13.28
N THR A 113 -9.54 -24.38 13.11
CA THR A 113 -8.69 -24.96 14.15
C THR A 113 -7.25 -24.97 13.67
N LEU A 114 -6.39 -24.18 14.32
CA LEU A 114 -4.97 -24.06 14.00
C LEU A 114 -4.17 -24.25 15.29
N THR A 115 -3.19 -25.16 15.28
CA THR A 115 -2.34 -25.47 16.46
C THR A 115 -3.16 -25.80 17.72
N GLY A 116 -4.31 -26.48 17.56
CA GLY A 116 -5.22 -26.84 18.64
C GLY A 116 -6.16 -25.71 19.12
N VAL A 117 -6.03 -24.49 18.61
CA VAL A 117 -6.90 -23.37 18.96
C VAL A 117 -8.00 -23.22 17.91
N SER A 118 -9.25 -23.29 18.35
CA SER A 118 -10.41 -23.04 17.50
C SER A 118 -10.82 -21.56 17.54
N ARG A 119 -11.27 -21.00 16.42
CA ARG A 119 -11.83 -19.64 16.31
C ARG A 119 -13.00 -19.64 15.34
N LEU A 120 -14.05 -18.87 15.64
CA LEU A 120 -15.21 -18.71 14.77
C LEU A 120 -15.20 -17.34 14.10
N TYR A 121 -15.50 -17.33 12.82
CA TYR A 121 -15.69 -16.14 12.01
C TYR A 121 -17.04 -16.20 11.32
N PHE A 122 -17.74 -15.07 11.32
CA PHE A 122 -19.07 -14.92 10.74
C PHE A 122 -19.07 -13.76 9.74
N TRP A 123 -19.69 -14.01 8.59
CA TRP A 123 -19.97 -12.99 7.58
C TRP A 123 -21.44 -13.05 7.18
N ARG A 124 -22.06 -11.88 7.01
CA ARG A 124 -23.29 -11.72 6.24
C ARG A 124 -22.96 -11.07 4.91
N ILE A 125 -23.44 -11.69 3.84
CA ILE A 125 -23.30 -11.16 2.49
C ILE A 125 -24.66 -10.88 1.86
N THR A 126 -24.70 -9.86 1.02
CA THR A 126 -25.83 -9.53 0.14
C THR A 126 -25.40 -9.70 -1.30
N PHE A 127 -26.25 -10.35 -2.09
CA PHE A 127 -26.08 -10.52 -3.52
C PHE A 127 -26.92 -9.50 -4.27
N ASN A 128 -26.27 -8.68 -5.10
CA ASN A 128 -26.93 -7.78 -6.03
C ASN A 128 -27.11 -8.49 -7.36
N ASP A 129 -28.35 -8.72 -7.76
CA ASP A 129 -28.71 -9.37 -9.03
C ASP A 129 -28.66 -8.42 -10.24
N ASP A 130 -28.00 -7.25 -10.08
CA ASP A 130 -27.82 -6.32 -11.19
C ASP A 130 -26.79 -6.90 -12.18
N LEU A 131 -27.24 -7.09 -13.42
CA LEU A 131 -26.44 -7.64 -14.50
C LEU A 131 -25.34 -6.69 -14.96
N LEU A 132 -25.49 -5.38 -14.72
CA LEU A 132 -24.59 -4.33 -15.22
C LEU A 132 -23.41 -4.04 -14.28
N ASP A 133 -23.52 -4.36 -13.00
CA ASP A 133 -22.43 -4.21 -12.02
C ASP A 133 -21.83 -5.57 -11.64
N VAL A 134 -21.07 -6.14 -12.57
CA VAL A 134 -20.37 -7.43 -12.37
C VAL A 134 -19.34 -7.34 -11.23
N SER A 135 -18.82 -6.15 -10.93
CA SER A 135 -17.82 -5.90 -9.89
C SER A 135 -18.38 -5.92 -8.46
N ASN A 136 -19.61 -5.45 -8.22
CA ASN A 136 -20.21 -5.37 -6.88
C ASN A 136 -21.39 -6.34 -6.66
N ARG A 137 -21.36 -7.50 -7.32
CA ARG A 137 -22.43 -8.52 -7.15
C ARG A 137 -22.53 -9.09 -5.75
N ILE A 138 -21.46 -9.07 -4.95
CA ILE A 138 -21.48 -9.55 -3.56
C ILE A 138 -20.92 -8.47 -2.65
N VAL A 139 -21.73 -8.03 -1.69
CA VAL A 139 -21.35 -7.05 -0.68
C VAL A 139 -21.29 -7.73 0.68
N VAL A 140 -20.20 -7.55 1.41
CA VAL A 140 -20.10 -7.99 2.82
C VAL A 140 -20.77 -6.93 3.70
N GLU A 141 -21.94 -7.24 4.25
CA GLU A 141 -22.67 -6.32 5.11
C GLU A 141 -22.11 -6.29 6.53
N PHE A 142 -21.64 -7.44 7.00
CA PHE A 142 -21.19 -7.59 8.37
C PHE A 142 -20.12 -8.65 8.51
N PHE A 143 -19.18 -8.40 9.43
CA PHE A 143 -18.15 -9.33 9.85
C PHE A 143 -18.00 -9.30 11.37
N LYS A 144 -17.89 -10.48 11.98
CA LYS A 144 -17.60 -10.60 13.41
C LYS A 144 -16.89 -11.91 13.73
N SER A 145 -15.97 -11.84 14.69
CA SER A 145 -15.41 -13.02 15.35
C SER A 145 -16.30 -13.46 16.52
N GLY A 146 -16.41 -14.77 16.72
CA GLY A 146 -17.27 -15.40 17.71
C GLY A 146 -16.55 -16.44 18.56
N ASP A 147 -17.26 -16.99 19.55
CA ASP A 147 -16.77 -18.16 20.28
C ASP A 147 -16.94 -19.41 19.38
N PRO A 148 -15.93 -20.28 19.27
CA PRO A 148 -16.05 -21.57 18.57
C PRO A 148 -17.26 -22.41 18.97
N ALA A 149 -17.72 -22.31 20.22
CA ALA A 149 -18.89 -23.01 20.74
C ALA A 149 -20.20 -22.57 20.07
N ASP A 150 -20.20 -21.38 19.45
CA ASP A 150 -21.37 -20.81 18.78
C ASP A 150 -21.51 -21.24 17.31
N PHE A 151 -20.63 -22.14 16.84
CA PHE A 151 -20.72 -22.65 15.48
C PHE A 151 -22.07 -23.36 15.28
N PRO A 152 -22.85 -23.01 14.26
CA PRO A 152 -24.21 -23.53 14.11
C PRO A 152 -24.25 -25.06 13.95
N THR A 153 -25.05 -25.72 14.79
CA THR A 153 -25.30 -27.16 14.68
C THR A 153 -26.54 -27.48 13.85
N SER A 154 -27.47 -26.54 13.69
CA SER A 154 -28.71 -26.64 12.90
C SER A 154 -28.94 -25.37 12.07
N ALA A 155 -29.86 -25.43 11.11
CA ALA A 155 -30.27 -24.29 10.29
C ALA A 155 -31.19 -23.34 11.06
N GLY A 156 -31.14 -22.05 10.75
CA GLY A 156 -32.05 -21.05 11.33
C GLY A 156 -31.32 -19.87 11.98
N PRO A 157 -32.06 -18.92 12.57
CA PRO A 157 -31.50 -17.67 13.04
C PRO A 157 -30.48 -17.91 14.16
N SER A 158 -29.20 -17.70 13.84
CA SER A 158 -28.14 -17.78 14.83
C SER A 158 -28.13 -16.52 15.71
N LYS A 159 -27.43 -16.60 16.83
CA LYS A 159 -27.17 -15.42 17.68
C LYS A 159 -26.43 -14.30 16.93
N PHE A 160 -25.61 -14.65 15.93
CA PHE A 160 -24.91 -13.67 15.09
C PHE A 160 -25.88 -13.02 14.12
N SER A 161 -26.75 -13.81 13.47
CA SER A 161 -27.82 -13.29 12.60
C SER A 161 -28.65 -12.27 13.35
N LYS A 162 -29.15 -12.65 14.53
CA LYS A 162 -29.95 -11.76 15.37
C LYS A 162 -29.21 -10.48 15.76
N THR A 163 -27.92 -10.58 16.08
CA THR A 163 -27.10 -9.39 16.39
C THR A 163 -27.04 -8.43 15.20
N VAL A 164 -26.90 -8.96 13.97
CA VAL A 164 -26.91 -8.13 12.77
C VAL A 164 -28.28 -7.50 12.56
N ASP A 165 -29.36 -8.25 12.72
CA ASP A 165 -30.73 -7.76 12.58
C ASP A 165 -31.02 -6.64 13.59
N ASP A 166 -30.61 -6.84 14.85
CA ASP A 166 -30.74 -5.84 15.92
C ASP A 166 -29.94 -4.56 15.59
N MET A 167 -28.72 -4.70 15.05
CA MET A 167 -27.90 -3.55 14.62
C MET A 167 -28.49 -2.82 13.42
N LEU A 168 -29.06 -3.54 12.45
CA LEU A 168 -29.73 -2.96 11.29
C LEU A 168 -31.02 -2.23 11.71
N ALA A 169 -31.79 -2.80 12.63
CA ALA A 169 -32.97 -2.16 13.21
C ALA A 169 -32.60 -0.90 14.00
N GLU A 170 -31.53 -0.94 14.80
CA GLU A 170 -31.02 0.23 15.52
C GLU A 170 -30.57 1.33 14.54
N ARG A 171 -29.85 0.98 13.47
CA ARG A 171 -29.45 1.93 12.43
C ARG A 171 -30.66 2.57 11.76
N ALA A 172 -31.65 1.77 11.36
CA ALA A 172 -32.89 2.28 10.76
C ALA A 172 -33.63 3.23 11.72
N GLY A 173 -33.71 2.87 13.01
CA GLY A 173 -34.29 3.72 14.05
C GLY A 173 -33.52 5.03 14.30
N ASN A 174 -32.21 5.02 14.05
CA ASN A 174 -31.34 6.19 14.18
C ASN A 174 -31.23 7.03 12.91
N GLN A 175 -31.68 6.53 11.74
CA GLN A 175 -31.55 7.22 10.44
C GLN A 175 -32.13 8.63 10.50
N LYS A 176 -33.35 8.79 11.02
CA LYS A 176 -33.98 10.11 11.15
C LYS A 176 -33.15 11.08 11.99
N LYS A 177 -32.59 10.61 13.12
CA LYS A 177 -31.71 11.45 13.96
C LYS A 177 -30.40 11.80 13.25
N ALA A 178 -29.88 10.88 12.43
CA ALA A 178 -28.68 11.12 11.64
C ALA A 178 -28.94 12.15 10.53
N ASP A 179 -30.09 12.08 9.85
CA ASP A 179 -30.51 13.05 8.82
C ASP A 179 -30.76 14.42 9.43
N ASP A 180 -31.47 14.48 10.57
CA ASP A 180 -31.70 15.70 11.33
C ASP A 180 -30.35 16.32 11.75
N LEU A 181 -29.43 15.53 12.31
CA LEU A 181 -28.10 16.00 12.67
C LEU A 181 -27.30 16.47 11.45
N ALA A 182 -27.35 15.74 10.32
CA ALA A 182 -26.67 16.14 9.09
C ALA A 182 -27.19 17.50 8.59
N SER A 183 -28.51 17.73 8.66
CA SER A 183 -29.11 19.02 8.31
C SER A 183 -28.68 20.15 9.25
N GLU A 184 -28.50 19.85 10.54
CA GLU A 184 -27.99 20.80 11.53
C GLU A 184 -26.48 21.07 11.39
N LEU A 185 -25.72 20.14 10.81
CA LEU A 185 -24.28 20.28 10.55
C LEU A 185 -23.98 20.99 9.23
N ALA A 186 -24.84 20.84 8.22
CA ALA A 186 -24.67 21.44 6.89
C ALA A 186 -24.34 22.95 6.87
N PRO A 187 -24.94 23.81 7.72
CA PRO A 187 -24.61 25.25 7.73
C PRO A 187 -23.34 25.60 8.53
N LEU A 188 -22.68 24.63 9.19
CA LEU A 188 -21.49 24.89 10.01
C LEU A 188 -20.23 24.90 9.14
N THR A 189 -19.48 26.00 9.18
CA THR A 189 -18.34 26.23 8.26
C THR A 189 -16.97 25.97 8.88
N THR A 190 -16.92 25.60 10.17
CA THR A 190 -15.65 25.37 10.88
C THR A 190 -15.64 24.03 11.60
N ALA A 191 -14.47 23.37 11.61
CA ALA A 191 -14.29 22.07 12.27
C ALA A 191 -14.64 22.12 13.77
N GLY A 192 -14.38 23.24 14.46
CA GLY A 192 -14.73 23.42 15.87
C GLY A 192 -16.24 23.47 16.13
N GLN A 193 -17.02 24.11 15.25
CA GLN A 193 -18.48 24.15 15.33
C GLN A 193 -19.09 22.77 15.09
N VAL A 194 -18.62 22.07 14.05
CA VAL A 194 -19.03 20.69 13.74
C VAL A 194 -18.74 19.77 14.92
N LEU A 195 -17.51 19.82 15.46
CA LEU A 195 -17.12 19.05 16.65
C LEU A 195 -17.96 19.40 17.88
N GLY A 196 -18.34 20.67 18.05
CA GLY A 196 -19.18 21.09 19.17
C GLY A 196 -20.59 20.51 19.07
N LYS A 197 -21.14 20.48 17.86
CA LYS A 197 -22.50 20.00 17.59
C LYS A 197 -22.62 18.48 17.69
N ILE A 198 -21.61 17.72 17.26
CA ILE A 198 -21.57 16.26 17.43
C ILE A 198 -21.06 15.82 18.82
N LYS A 199 -20.84 16.77 19.76
CA LYS A 199 -20.19 16.53 21.06
C LYS A 199 -18.84 15.80 20.94
N GLY A 200 -18.16 16.03 19.82
CA GLY A 200 -16.82 15.54 19.55
C GLY A 200 -15.78 16.29 20.39
N ARG A 201 -14.58 15.70 20.50
CA ARG A 201 -13.48 16.33 21.22
C ARG A 201 -13.01 17.57 20.45
N GLN A 202 -13.09 18.73 21.10
CA GLN A 202 -12.58 19.97 20.52
C GLN A 202 -11.06 19.87 20.28
N PRO A 203 -10.54 20.44 19.18
CA PRO A 203 -9.11 20.49 18.95
C PRO A 203 -8.48 21.33 20.05
N VAL A 204 -7.65 20.72 20.89
CA VAL A 204 -6.86 21.49 21.86
C VAL A 204 -5.73 22.14 21.08
N PRO A 205 -5.51 23.47 21.17
CA PRO A 205 -4.34 24.09 20.58
C PRO A 205 -3.10 23.41 21.17
N PHE A 206 -2.34 22.73 20.33
CA PHE A 206 -1.05 22.18 20.71
C PHE A 206 0.02 23.18 20.28
N THR A 207 0.79 23.66 21.25
CA THR A 207 2.01 24.40 20.96
C THR A 207 2.98 23.41 20.33
N LYS A 208 3.35 23.61 19.06
CA LYS A 208 4.49 22.91 18.43
C LYS A 208 5.79 23.38 19.08
N SER A 209 6.02 22.97 20.32
CA SER A 209 7.35 22.89 20.91
C SER A 209 7.96 21.59 20.37
N TYR A 210 8.43 21.60 19.13
CA TYR A 210 9.41 20.61 18.75
C TYR A 210 10.64 20.88 19.63
N PRO A 211 11.17 19.90 20.38
CA PRO A 211 12.52 20.06 20.90
C PRO A 211 13.41 20.41 19.69
N ALA A 212 14.24 21.44 19.82
CA ALA A 212 15.22 21.79 18.80
C ALA A 212 15.89 20.49 18.34
N ASN A 213 15.96 20.28 17.02
CA ASN A 213 16.52 19.08 16.41
C ASN A 213 17.73 18.60 17.22
N PRO A 214 17.74 17.36 17.76
CA PRO A 214 18.88 16.84 18.53
C PRO A 214 20.18 16.66 17.71
N GLY A 215 20.28 17.27 16.53
CA GLY A 215 21.30 16.99 15.52
C GLY A 215 22.37 18.06 15.31
N GLU A 216 22.12 19.35 15.58
CA GLU A 216 23.00 20.38 14.97
C GLU A 216 24.02 21.05 15.91
N THR A 217 23.93 20.90 17.23
CA THR A 217 24.92 21.52 18.15
C THR A 217 25.64 20.55 19.08
N ALA A 218 25.21 19.28 19.18
CA ALA A 218 25.78 18.32 20.13
C ALA A 218 26.76 17.29 19.53
N MET A 219 26.98 17.27 18.21
CA MET A 219 27.78 16.22 17.54
C MET A 219 29.14 16.67 17.00
N ALA A 220 29.55 17.94 17.16
CA ALA A 220 30.80 18.46 16.59
C ALA A 220 32.10 17.99 17.29
N GLY A 221 32.08 16.94 18.12
CA GLY A 221 33.27 16.51 18.87
C GLY A 221 33.27 15.07 19.39
N ARG A 222 32.35 14.21 18.97
CA ARG A 222 32.40 12.79 19.36
C ARG A 222 33.25 12.00 18.36
N PRO A 223 34.33 11.32 18.80
CA PRO A 223 35.04 10.40 17.93
C PRO A 223 34.08 9.28 17.50
N ALA A 224 34.10 8.94 16.22
CA ALA A 224 33.26 7.89 15.65
C ALA A 224 33.46 6.60 16.46
N VAL A 225 32.37 6.03 16.97
CA VAL A 225 32.40 4.74 17.65
C VAL A 225 32.65 3.68 16.58
N PRO A 226 33.75 2.91 16.64
CA PRO A 226 33.99 1.86 15.66
C PRO A 226 32.91 0.79 15.80
N PHE A 227 32.42 0.30 14.67
CA PHE A 227 31.49 -0.83 14.65
C PHE A 227 32.08 -2.02 15.42
N PRO A 228 31.31 -2.69 16.28
CA PRO A 228 31.79 -3.91 16.93
C PRO A 228 32.11 -4.94 15.85
N ALA A 229 33.36 -5.38 15.80
CA ALA A 229 33.78 -6.45 14.91
C ALA A 229 33.04 -7.73 15.31
N VAL A 230 32.10 -8.16 14.46
CA VAL A 230 31.42 -9.44 14.62
C VAL A 230 32.43 -10.53 14.24
N ALA A 231 32.92 -11.28 15.22
CA ALA A 231 33.74 -12.44 14.94
C ALA A 231 32.89 -13.50 14.20
N PRO A 232 33.44 -14.20 13.19
CA PRO A 232 32.74 -15.32 12.57
C PRO A 232 32.42 -16.38 13.63
N PRO A 233 31.29 -17.09 13.49
CA PRO A 233 30.85 -18.07 14.47
C PRO A 233 31.94 -19.12 14.70
N SER A 234 32.29 -19.34 15.97
CA SER A 234 33.23 -20.39 16.36
C SER A 234 32.64 -21.77 16.03
N ALA A 235 33.49 -22.71 15.62
CA ALA A 235 33.17 -24.03 15.07
C ALA A 235 32.34 -25.00 15.97
N GLY A 236 31.75 -24.52 17.07
CA GLY A 236 30.88 -25.28 17.97
C GLY A 236 29.37 -25.06 17.77
N GLU A 237 28.94 -24.10 16.93
CA GLU A 237 27.52 -23.81 16.65
C GLU A 237 27.04 -24.41 15.30
N LEU A 238 27.52 -25.60 14.96
CA LEU A 238 26.94 -26.40 13.89
C LEU A 238 25.77 -27.23 14.46
N PRO A 239 24.60 -27.26 13.80
CA PRO A 239 23.51 -28.16 14.17
C PRO A 239 24.00 -29.62 14.13
N THR A 240 23.96 -30.32 15.26
CA THR A 240 24.35 -31.74 15.35
C THR A 240 23.20 -32.71 15.07
N ALA A 241 22.08 -32.21 14.55
CA ALA A 241 20.97 -33.05 14.12
C ALA A 241 21.30 -33.65 12.75
N ASN A 242 21.35 -34.98 12.66
CA ASN A 242 21.46 -35.70 11.39
C ASN A 242 20.20 -35.40 10.56
N GLY A 243 20.34 -34.52 9.56
CA GLY A 243 19.34 -34.35 8.52
C GLY A 243 19.21 -35.61 7.66
N PRO A 244 18.13 -35.74 6.87
CA PRO A 244 17.96 -36.85 5.95
C PRO A 244 19.08 -36.78 4.90
N GLY A 245 19.98 -37.76 4.94
CA GLY A 245 21.11 -37.85 4.03
C GLY A 245 20.69 -38.21 2.59
N PRO A 246 21.60 -38.00 1.63
CA PRO A 246 21.34 -38.20 0.21
C PRO A 246 21.14 -39.68 -0.14
N ALA A 247 20.28 -39.92 -1.12
CA ALA A 247 20.02 -41.23 -1.70
C ALA A 247 21.32 -41.93 -2.12
N VAL A 248 21.47 -43.17 -1.67
CA VAL A 248 22.52 -44.09 -2.10
C VAL A 248 22.26 -44.48 -3.57
N PRO A 249 23.27 -44.50 -4.46
CA PRO A 249 23.09 -44.95 -5.84
C PRO A 249 22.73 -46.44 -5.88
N LEU A 250 21.66 -46.77 -6.59
CA LEU A 250 21.29 -48.13 -6.96
C LEU A 250 22.27 -48.65 -8.03
N GLY A 251 23.03 -49.71 -7.74
CA GLY A 251 23.76 -50.44 -8.79
C GLY A 251 24.79 -51.44 -8.29
N GLY A 252 24.49 -52.75 -8.41
CA GLY A 252 25.49 -53.83 -8.43
C GLY A 252 25.11 -55.09 -7.66
N ALA A 253 24.58 -56.10 -8.35
CA ALA A 253 24.66 -57.53 -7.95
C ALA A 253 26.15 -58.00 -7.95
N PRO A 254 26.60 -59.12 -7.32
CA PRO A 254 25.98 -60.48 -7.22
C PRO A 254 26.38 -61.25 -5.90
N PRO A 255 26.57 -62.60 -5.85
CA PRO A 255 25.64 -63.74 -6.02
C PRO A 255 25.51 -64.66 -4.76
N ALA A 256 24.53 -65.57 -4.83
CA ALA A 256 24.47 -66.95 -4.29
C ALA A 256 25.07 -67.29 -2.90
N GLY A 257 24.23 -67.87 -2.01
CA GLY A 257 24.71 -68.78 -0.97
C GLY A 257 23.78 -69.05 0.22
N SER A 258 23.18 -70.25 0.23
CA SER A 258 22.83 -71.08 1.40
C SER A 258 21.84 -70.60 2.48
N ASN A 259 20.65 -71.22 2.43
CA ASN A 259 19.74 -71.70 3.50
C ASN A 259 20.47 -72.34 4.73
N PRO A 260 19.82 -72.84 5.81
CA PRO A 260 18.39 -72.81 6.22
C PRO A 260 18.13 -72.56 7.74
N GLY A 261 16.86 -72.42 8.15
CA GLY A 261 16.43 -72.98 9.45
C GLY A 261 15.32 -72.29 10.24
N GLY A 262 14.14 -72.91 10.25
CA GLY A 262 13.13 -72.88 11.34
C GLY A 262 12.10 -71.74 11.23
N GLY A 263 10.79 -71.95 11.27
CA GLY A 263 10.00 -73.12 11.61
C GLY A 263 8.79 -72.74 12.47
N ASN A 264 7.61 -72.71 11.83
CA ASN A 264 6.29 -73.05 12.40
C ASN A 264 5.47 -71.97 13.17
N PRO A 265 4.15 -72.16 13.43
CA PRO A 265 3.09 -71.60 12.59
C PRO A 265 1.87 -71.05 13.38
N GLY A 266 0.93 -70.41 12.66
CA GLY A 266 -0.45 -70.18 13.14
C GLY A 266 -1.01 -68.91 12.51
N GLY A 267 -2.19 -68.85 11.88
CA GLY A 267 -3.28 -69.80 11.84
C GLY A 267 -4.61 -69.05 11.84
N ASN A 268 -4.92 -68.34 10.74
CA ASN A 268 -6.27 -68.07 10.19
C ASN A 268 -7.30 -67.28 11.08
N PRO A 269 -8.50 -66.93 10.59
CA PRO A 269 -8.80 -65.96 9.53
C PRO A 269 -9.92 -64.95 9.92
N ALA A 270 -10.00 -63.81 9.25
CA ALA A 270 -11.27 -63.10 9.08
C ALA A 270 -11.22 -62.26 7.80
N GLY A 271 -11.98 -62.70 6.79
CA GLY A 271 -12.27 -61.93 5.59
C GLY A 271 -13.64 -61.25 5.69
N SER A 272 -13.75 -60.04 5.14
CA SER A 272 -14.95 -59.50 4.48
C SER A 272 -14.68 -58.08 3.94
N PRO A 273 -15.44 -57.58 2.96
CA PRO A 273 -14.95 -57.46 1.59
C PRO A 273 -14.93 -56.01 1.08
N GLY A 274 -14.32 -55.84 -0.08
CA GLY A 274 -14.09 -54.55 -0.73
C GLY A 274 -15.33 -53.76 -1.13
N ALA A 275 -15.17 -52.44 -1.07
CA ALA A 275 -15.72 -51.47 -2.00
C ALA A 275 -14.48 -50.64 -2.40
N GLY A 276 -14.00 -50.72 -3.62
CA GLY A 276 -14.59 -50.02 -4.76
C GLY A 276 -13.65 -48.88 -5.10
N GLY A 277 -12.73 -49.13 -6.03
CA GLY A 277 -11.69 -48.19 -6.42
C GLY A 277 -12.25 -46.87 -6.92
N SER A 278 -11.70 -45.80 -6.38
CA SER A 278 -11.60 -44.52 -7.07
C SER A 278 -10.12 -44.16 -7.11
N ASP A 279 -9.51 -44.34 -8.28
CA ASP A 279 -8.19 -43.81 -8.59
C ASP A 279 -8.19 -42.29 -8.40
N PHE A 280 -7.64 -41.85 -7.28
CA PHE A 280 -7.14 -40.49 -7.08
C PHE A 280 -5.62 -40.60 -6.87
N PRO A 281 -4.80 -39.82 -7.60
CA PRO A 281 -3.38 -39.79 -7.34
C PRO A 281 -3.14 -39.32 -5.90
N SER A 282 -2.44 -40.13 -5.12
CA SER A 282 -1.94 -39.78 -3.80
C SER A 282 -1.09 -38.51 -3.92
N ILE A 283 -1.50 -37.45 -3.21
CA ILE A 283 -0.73 -36.23 -3.07
C ILE A 283 0.55 -36.59 -2.30
N PRO A 284 1.75 -36.21 -2.77
CA PRO A 284 2.98 -36.40 -2.02
C PRO A 284 2.87 -35.69 -0.67
N SER A 285 2.99 -36.44 0.42
CA SER A 285 3.02 -35.94 1.79
C SER A 285 4.38 -35.34 2.13
N ASP A 286 4.77 -34.29 1.42
CA ASP A 286 5.97 -33.50 1.70
C ASP A 286 5.57 -32.02 1.89
N SER A 287 4.83 -31.75 2.96
CA SER A 287 4.57 -30.40 3.46
C SER A 287 5.68 -30.00 4.43
N GLY A 288 6.90 -29.95 3.91
CA GLY A 288 8.12 -30.06 4.71
C GLY A 288 9.06 -28.87 4.74
N THR A 289 8.77 -27.72 4.11
CA THR A 289 9.55 -26.48 4.28
C THR A 289 8.69 -25.26 4.00
N THR A 290 8.41 -24.44 5.02
CA THR A 290 8.11 -23.02 4.80
C THR A 290 9.40 -22.37 4.33
N ASP A 291 9.60 -22.36 3.02
CA ASP A 291 10.79 -21.85 2.36
C ASP A 291 10.96 -20.36 2.67
N ALA A 292 12.06 -19.97 3.31
CA ALA A 292 12.31 -18.58 3.72
C ALA A 292 12.26 -17.60 2.53
N THR A 293 12.52 -18.12 1.32
CA THR A 293 12.45 -17.44 0.03
C THR A 293 11.03 -16.96 -0.35
N LEU A 294 9.98 -17.69 0.04
CA LEU A 294 8.58 -17.31 -0.19
C LEU A 294 8.13 -16.17 0.73
N HIS A 295 8.68 -16.12 1.95
CA HIS A 295 8.43 -15.04 2.90
C HIS A 295 9.04 -13.72 2.39
N ASP A 296 10.24 -13.78 1.82
CA ASP A 296 10.88 -12.62 1.20
C ASP A 296 10.11 -12.10 -0.02
N LEU A 297 9.64 -12.99 -0.91
CA LEU A 297 8.84 -12.59 -2.07
C LEU A 297 7.58 -11.82 -1.66
N THR A 298 6.88 -12.28 -0.63
CA THR A 298 5.64 -11.64 -0.13
C THR A 298 5.92 -10.26 0.46
N SER A 299 7.04 -10.11 1.17
CA SER A 299 7.50 -8.83 1.71
C SER A 299 7.82 -7.84 0.58
N THR A 300 8.56 -8.28 -0.44
CA THR A 300 8.91 -7.45 -1.61
C THR A 300 7.66 -7.02 -2.38
N VAL A 301 6.70 -7.93 -2.61
CA VAL A 301 5.40 -7.62 -3.23
C VAL A 301 4.68 -6.49 -2.47
N SER A 302 4.60 -6.61 -1.15
CA SER A 302 3.92 -5.64 -0.30
C SER A 302 4.62 -4.28 -0.31
N ALA A 303 5.96 -4.28 -0.28
CA ALA A 303 6.77 -3.07 -0.35
C ALA A 303 6.61 -2.34 -1.70
N VAL A 304 6.66 -3.08 -2.81
CA VAL A 304 6.47 -2.55 -4.18
C VAL A 304 5.10 -1.90 -4.32
N ALA A 305 4.04 -2.62 -3.94
CA ALA A 305 2.67 -2.13 -4.05
C ALA A 305 2.43 -0.91 -3.16
N SER A 306 2.95 -0.91 -1.92
CA SER A 306 2.82 0.21 -0.99
C SER A 306 3.56 1.46 -1.49
N ALA A 307 4.77 1.29 -2.02
CA ALA A 307 5.55 2.40 -2.58
C ALA A 307 4.90 2.98 -3.84
N ALA A 308 4.40 2.15 -4.76
CA ALA A 308 3.68 2.61 -5.95
C ALA A 308 2.42 3.40 -5.60
N LYS A 309 1.61 2.87 -4.67
CA LYS A 309 0.42 3.54 -4.18
C LYS A 309 0.74 4.86 -3.48
N SER A 310 1.79 4.87 -2.66
CA SER A 310 2.26 6.10 -1.99
C SER A 310 2.70 7.15 -3.01
N ALA A 311 3.40 6.77 -4.08
CA ALA A 311 3.74 7.66 -5.18
C ALA A 311 2.50 8.27 -5.84
N LEU A 312 1.49 7.44 -6.17
CA LEU A 312 0.21 7.89 -6.72
C LEU A 312 -0.49 8.89 -5.78
N ASP A 313 -0.62 8.56 -4.50
CA ASP A 313 -1.31 9.40 -3.52
C ASP A 313 -0.59 10.76 -3.36
N LEU A 314 0.76 10.78 -3.39
CA LEU A 314 1.56 12.00 -3.33
C LEU A 314 1.49 12.83 -4.62
N PHE A 315 1.49 12.20 -5.80
CA PHE A 315 1.25 12.91 -7.06
C PHE A 315 -0.12 13.58 -7.07
N ASN A 316 -1.15 12.87 -6.59
CA ASN A 316 -2.50 13.42 -6.46
C ASN A 316 -2.53 14.59 -5.47
N SER A 317 -1.89 14.45 -4.30
CA SER A 317 -1.79 15.51 -3.29
C SER A 317 -1.09 16.76 -3.84
N GLY A 318 0.08 16.59 -4.46
CA GLY A 318 0.82 17.67 -5.09
C GLY A 318 0.02 18.37 -6.18
N LYS A 319 -0.65 17.61 -7.05
CA LYS A 319 -1.52 18.20 -8.09
C LYS A 319 -2.70 18.96 -7.48
N ASN A 320 -3.36 18.40 -6.47
CA ASN A 320 -4.46 19.08 -5.78
C ASN A 320 -4.01 20.38 -5.12
N LEU A 321 -2.81 20.42 -4.54
CA LEU A 321 -2.21 21.66 -4.02
C LEU A 321 -1.95 22.66 -5.15
N ALA A 322 -1.35 22.22 -6.25
CA ALA A 322 -1.06 23.08 -7.40
C ALA A 322 -2.33 23.73 -7.98
N ASP A 323 -3.47 23.01 -7.95
CA ASP A 323 -4.78 23.45 -8.44
C ASP A 323 -5.54 24.40 -7.49
N GLN A 324 -5.09 24.56 -6.24
CA GLN A 324 -5.77 25.42 -5.28
C GLN A 324 -5.75 26.90 -5.70
N ASN A 325 -6.78 27.63 -5.29
CA ASN A 325 -6.91 29.09 -5.46
C ASN A 325 -6.79 29.59 -6.91
N GLY A 326 -7.28 28.80 -7.88
CA GLY A 326 -7.24 29.15 -9.30
C GLY A 326 -5.98 28.67 -10.04
N GLY A 327 -5.18 27.81 -9.40
CA GLY A 327 -4.00 27.20 -9.99
C GLY A 327 -2.70 27.94 -9.70
N GLY A 328 -1.58 27.29 -9.97
CA GLY A 328 -0.25 27.91 -9.94
C GLY A 328 0.49 27.81 -8.60
N GLN A 329 -0.02 27.07 -7.60
CA GLN A 329 0.68 26.87 -6.33
C GLN A 329 1.79 25.80 -6.41
N TRP A 330 2.61 25.88 -7.45
CA TRP A 330 3.64 24.89 -7.76
C TRP A 330 4.73 24.78 -6.69
N ASP A 331 5.05 25.88 -6.03
CA ASP A 331 6.04 25.88 -4.96
C ASP A 331 5.54 25.14 -3.72
N ALA A 332 4.24 25.27 -3.40
CA ALA A 332 3.62 24.54 -2.30
C ALA A 332 3.45 23.05 -2.61
N ALA A 333 3.23 22.70 -3.88
CA ALA A 333 3.12 21.33 -4.36
C ALA A 333 4.46 20.60 -4.50
N ARG A 334 5.57 21.35 -4.64
CA ARG A 334 6.91 20.80 -4.91
C ARG A 334 7.37 19.71 -3.92
N PRO A 335 7.19 19.85 -2.59
CA PRO A 335 7.60 18.81 -1.65
C PRO A 335 6.91 17.47 -1.91
N ASP A 336 5.62 17.49 -2.23
CA ASP A 336 4.84 16.28 -2.52
C ASP A 336 5.32 15.61 -3.81
N PHE A 337 5.63 16.38 -4.85
CA PHE A 337 6.19 15.83 -6.08
C PHE A 337 7.57 15.22 -5.91
N ILE A 338 8.43 15.82 -5.07
CA ILE A 338 9.74 15.24 -4.73
C ILE A 338 9.55 13.92 -3.98
N ALA A 339 8.69 13.90 -2.96
CA ALA A 339 8.38 12.68 -2.22
C ALA A 339 7.74 11.59 -3.10
N ALA A 340 6.87 11.98 -4.04
CA ALA A 340 6.31 11.06 -5.03
C ALA A 340 7.38 10.42 -5.90
N GLY A 341 8.36 11.23 -6.36
CA GLY A 341 9.54 10.75 -7.09
C GLY A 341 10.33 9.72 -6.29
N GLU A 342 10.60 9.97 -5.01
CA GLU A 342 11.31 9.02 -4.14
C GLU A 342 10.55 7.71 -3.95
N GLN A 343 9.22 7.74 -3.82
CA GLN A 343 8.40 6.53 -3.69
C GLN A 343 8.31 5.76 -5.01
N MET A 344 8.26 6.47 -6.14
CA MET A 344 8.36 5.88 -7.48
C MET A 344 9.70 5.17 -7.66
N GLU A 345 10.81 5.79 -7.27
CA GLU A 345 12.15 5.17 -7.31
C GLU A 345 12.23 3.89 -6.48
N LYS A 346 11.70 3.93 -5.24
CA LYS A 346 11.63 2.74 -4.37
C LYS A 346 10.81 1.62 -5.01
N SER A 347 9.67 1.97 -5.60
CA SER A 347 8.82 0.97 -6.27
C SER A 347 9.50 0.38 -7.51
N ILE A 348 10.16 1.19 -8.35
CA ILE A 348 10.90 0.72 -9.53
C ILE A 348 12.06 -0.19 -9.12
N GLY A 349 12.84 0.19 -8.09
CA GLY A 349 13.89 -0.65 -7.53
C GLY A 349 13.35 -1.98 -7.01
N GLY A 350 12.31 -1.92 -6.18
CA GLY A 350 11.66 -3.11 -5.61
C GLY A 350 11.03 -4.02 -6.67
N MET A 351 10.49 -3.47 -7.77
CA MET A 351 10.01 -4.29 -8.89
C MET A 351 11.15 -5.05 -9.55
N GLY A 352 12.32 -4.42 -9.71
CA GLY A 352 13.53 -5.10 -10.20
C GLY A 352 13.94 -6.26 -9.30
N GLU A 353 14.04 -6.02 -7.99
CA GLU A 353 14.36 -7.04 -6.99
C GLU A 353 13.33 -8.17 -6.98
N LEU A 354 12.04 -7.84 -7.04
CA LEU A 354 10.95 -8.81 -7.09
C LEU A 354 11.06 -9.75 -8.31
N ILE A 355 11.38 -9.18 -9.48
CA ILE A 355 11.55 -9.96 -10.70
C ILE A 355 12.76 -10.90 -10.60
N ASP A 356 13.87 -10.44 -10.01
CA ASP A 356 15.06 -11.25 -9.86
C ASP A 356 14.85 -12.38 -8.83
N GLN A 357 14.22 -12.08 -7.68
CA GLN A 357 13.77 -13.09 -6.71
C GLN A 357 12.82 -14.11 -7.34
N ALA A 358 11.90 -13.66 -8.20
CA ALA A 358 10.99 -14.55 -8.90
C ALA A 358 11.73 -15.52 -9.82
N LYS A 359 12.75 -15.06 -10.57
CA LYS A 359 13.56 -15.93 -11.44
C LYS A 359 14.29 -17.01 -10.65
N ASP A 360 14.83 -16.67 -9.49
CA ASP A 360 15.49 -17.64 -8.62
C ASP A 360 14.50 -18.65 -8.06
N ASN A 361 13.30 -18.20 -7.67
CA ASN A 361 12.21 -19.08 -7.22
C ASN A 361 11.69 -20.00 -8.34
N LEU A 362 11.67 -19.53 -9.59
CA LEU A 362 11.21 -20.31 -10.74
C LEU A 362 12.15 -21.49 -11.06
N GLN A 363 13.47 -21.32 -10.86
CA GLN A 363 14.44 -22.40 -11.04
C GLN A 363 14.21 -23.55 -10.04
N ASN A 364 13.67 -23.24 -8.87
CA ASN A 364 13.46 -24.18 -7.78
C ASN A 364 11.96 -24.52 -7.58
N ALA A 365 11.10 -24.16 -8.53
CA ALA A 365 9.67 -24.34 -8.36
C ALA A 365 9.31 -25.85 -8.27
N PRO A 366 8.53 -26.27 -7.25
CA PRO A 366 8.22 -27.69 -7.02
C PRO A 366 7.29 -28.29 -8.09
N SER A 367 6.68 -27.44 -8.92
CA SER A 367 5.84 -27.85 -10.05
C SER A 367 5.66 -26.71 -11.05
N ALA A 368 5.23 -27.06 -12.27
CA ALA A 368 4.84 -26.07 -13.28
C ALA A 368 3.68 -25.17 -12.82
N ALA A 369 2.75 -25.70 -12.01
CA ALA A 369 1.65 -24.93 -11.46
C ALA A 369 2.13 -23.88 -10.43
N ALA A 370 3.08 -24.26 -9.57
CA ALA A 370 3.71 -23.33 -8.63
C ALA A 370 4.53 -22.25 -9.36
N ALA A 371 5.28 -22.64 -10.41
CA ALA A 371 6.00 -21.69 -11.26
C ALA A 371 5.05 -20.66 -11.88
N LYS A 372 3.96 -21.14 -12.50
CA LYS A 372 2.93 -20.27 -13.09
C LYS A 372 2.29 -19.33 -12.07
N ALA A 373 2.00 -19.80 -10.85
CA ALA A 373 1.43 -18.96 -9.80
C ALA A 373 2.40 -17.83 -9.37
N THR A 374 3.70 -18.12 -9.28
CA THR A 374 4.75 -17.12 -9.00
C THR A 374 4.85 -16.10 -10.14
N GLU A 375 4.84 -16.56 -11.40
CA GLU A 375 4.83 -15.67 -12.58
C GLU A 375 3.61 -14.74 -12.60
N GLU A 376 2.41 -15.27 -12.33
CA GLU A 376 1.16 -14.48 -12.30
C GLU A 376 1.15 -13.48 -11.14
N LEU A 377 1.64 -13.86 -9.95
CA LEU A 377 1.75 -12.96 -8.81
C LEU A 377 2.69 -11.79 -9.12
N VAL A 378 3.88 -12.09 -9.65
CA VAL A 378 4.92 -11.09 -9.92
C VAL A 378 4.49 -10.19 -11.07
N SER A 379 3.99 -10.74 -12.17
CA SER A 379 3.51 -9.94 -13.30
C SER A 379 2.33 -9.05 -12.90
N SER A 380 1.37 -9.56 -12.13
CA SER A 380 0.26 -8.75 -11.60
C SER A 380 0.74 -7.62 -10.70
N THR A 381 1.70 -7.89 -9.82
CA THR A 381 2.25 -6.88 -8.89
C THR A 381 3.00 -5.78 -9.65
N VAL A 382 3.89 -6.16 -10.57
CA VAL A 382 4.66 -5.23 -11.41
C VAL A 382 3.73 -4.37 -12.25
N VAL A 383 2.78 -4.98 -12.96
CA VAL A 383 1.84 -4.23 -13.82
C VAL A 383 0.95 -3.30 -13.01
N THR A 384 0.48 -3.71 -11.83
CA THR A 384 -0.33 -2.85 -10.96
C THR A 384 0.48 -1.66 -10.44
N ALA A 385 1.71 -1.90 -9.97
CA ALA A 385 2.60 -0.84 -9.52
C ALA A 385 2.94 0.16 -10.63
N ILE A 386 3.22 -0.32 -11.85
CA ILE A 386 3.43 0.53 -13.03
C ILE A 386 2.18 1.35 -13.33
N LYS A 387 0.99 0.74 -13.31
CA LYS A 387 -0.27 1.45 -13.54
C LYS A 387 -0.47 2.58 -12.53
N ASP A 388 -0.19 2.35 -11.25
CA ASP A 388 -0.33 3.38 -10.21
C ASP A 388 0.67 4.53 -10.42
N ILE A 389 1.94 4.22 -10.71
CA ILE A 389 2.97 5.22 -11.03
C ILE A 389 2.56 6.04 -12.26
N VAL A 390 2.14 5.37 -13.34
CA VAL A 390 1.70 6.03 -14.59
C VAL A 390 0.51 6.94 -14.32
N SER A 391 -0.46 6.48 -13.53
CA SER A 391 -1.64 7.27 -13.19
C SER A 391 -1.26 8.54 -12.43
N GLY A 392 -0.30 8.45 -11.50
CA GLY A 392 0.24 9.60 -10.78
C GLY A 392 0.97 10.58 -11.70
N LEU A 393 1.81 10.08 -12.61
CA LEU A 393 2.52 10.91 -13.58
C LEU A 393 1.56 11.61 -14.56
N VAL A 394 0.53 10.90 -15.04
CA VAL A 394 -0.51 11.48 -15.89
C VAL A 394 -1.25 12.61 -15.16
N ARG A 395 -1.62 12.39 -13.89
CA ARG A 395 -2.27 13.41 -13.06
C ARG A 395 -1.38 14.63 -12.87
N ALA A 396 -0.10 14.43 -12.52
CA ALA A 396 0.86 15.51 -12.32
C ALA A 396 1.08 16.35 -13.59
N GLY A 397 0.97 15.74 -14.77
CA GLY A 397 1.16 16.40 -16.05
C GLY A 397 -0.12 16.84 -16.76
N GLU A 398 -1.26 16.91 -16.08
CA GLU A 398 -2.52 17.34 -16.73
C GLU A 398 -2.48 18.76 -17.31
N ASP A 399 -1.67 19.66 -16.74
CA ASP A 399 -1.60 21.05 -17.20
C ASP A 399 -0.96 21.21 -18.57
N PHE A 400 -0.23 20.20 -19.04
CA PHE A 400 0.27 20.17 -20.42
C PHE A 400 -0.88 20.11 -21.45
N LYS A 401 -2.09 19.68 -21.07
CA LYS A 401 -3.29 19.80 -21.93
C LYS A 401 -3.64 21.27 -22.21
N ASN A 402 -3.28 22.16 -21.29
CA ASN A 402 -3.50 23.61 -21.38
C ASN A 402 -2.25 24.37 -21.83
N ALA A 403 -1.24 23.68 -22.38
CA ALA A 403 0.06 24.26 -22.72
C ALA A 403 -0.08 25.51 -23.60
N ALA A 404 -0.96 25.50 -24.60
CA ALA A 404 -1.20 26.65 -25.47
C ALA A 404 -1.60 27.92 -24.69
N SER A 405 -2.48 27.78 -23.68
CA SER A 405 -2.88 28.92 -22.84
C SER A 405 -1.75 29.36 -21.92
N ILE A 406 -1.03 28.43 -21.29
CA ILE A 406 0.07 28.73 -20.36
C ILE A 406 1.21 29.46 -21.08
N VAL A 407 1.57 28.99 -22.27
CA VAL A 407 2.59 29.57 -23.13
C VAL A 407 2.13 30.93 -23.68
N GLY A 408 0.87 31.03 -24.12
CA GLY A 408 0.29 32.28 -24.63
C GLY A 408 0.28 33.42 -23.61
N ASN A 409 0.19 33.09 -22.32
CA ASN A 409 0.22 34.07 -21.23
C ASN A 409 1.62 34.66 -20.95
N GLN A 410 2.68 34.13 -21.56
CA GLN A 410 4.02 34.70 -21.41
C GLN A 410 4.18 35.93 -22.30
N THR A 411 4.57 37.06 -21.70
CA THR A 411 4.69 38.36 -22.38
C THR A 411 6.13 38.79 -22.65
N THR A 412 7.13 38.07 -22.14
CA THR A 412 8.55 38.35 -22.35
C THR A 412 9.31 37.08 -22.72
N ALA A 413 10.35 37.21 -23.54
CA ALA A 413 11.19 36.09 -23.94
C ALA A 413 11.83 35.39 -22.74
N ALA A 414 12.26 36.17 -21.74
CA ALA A 414 12.87 35.64 -20.52
C ALA A 414 11.90 34.75 -19.71
N ALA A 415 10.63 35.17 -19.56
CA ALA A 415 9.63 34.38 -18.85
C ALA A 415 9.26 33.10 -19.63
N ALA A 416 9.11 33.21 -20.95
CA ALA A 416 8.87 32.04 -21.81
C ALA A 416 10.06 31.06 -21.80
N GLN A 417 11.29 31.55 -21.74
CA GLN A 417 12.49 30.71 -21.66
C GLN A 417 12.55 29.96 -20.33
N ALA A 418 12.28 30.62 -19.21
CA ALA A 418 12.26 29.96 -17.90
C ALA A 418 11.20 28.84 -17.84
N LEU A 419 10.02 29.05 -18.46
CA LEU A 419 9.01 28.02 -18.61
C LEU A 419 9.50 26.85 -19.48
N LEU A 420 10.10 27.14 -20.63
CA LEU A 420 10.66 26.16 -21.55
C LEU A 420 11.72 25.28 -20.87
N ASP A 421 12.65 25.89 -20.13
CA ASP A 421 13.71 25.16 -19.42
C ASP A 421 13.14 24.16 -18.42
N GLY A 422 12.10 24.56 -17.67
CA GLY A 422 11.38 23.67 -16.76
C GLY A 422 10.70 22.51 -17.49
N TRP A 423 10.07 22.77 -18.64
CA TRP A 423 9.37 21.75 -19.42
C TRP A 423 10.32 20.76 -20.10
N ILE A 424 11.49 21.19 -20.57
CA ILE A 424 12.53 20.29 -21.11
C ILE A 424 13.01 19.32 -20.03
N ALA A 425 13.21 19.79 -18.80
CA ALA A 425 13.60 18.92 -17.69
C ALA A 425 12.51 17.87 -17.37
N ILE A 426 11.23 18.28 -17.42
CA ILE A 426 10.10 17.37 -17.23
C ILE A 426 10.00 16.34 -18.36
N GLU A 427 10.21 16.76 -19.62
CA GLU A 427 10.23 15.88 -20.79
C GLU A 427 11.31 14.80 -20.66
N ALA A 428 12.53 15.20 -20.31
CA ALA A 428 13.64 14.26 -20.10
C ALA A 428 13.33 13.27 -18.98
N GLY A 429 12.75 13.73 -17.86
CA GLY A 429 12.30 12.89 -16.76
C GLY A 429 11.22 11.89 -17.19
N ALA A 430 10.21 12.35 -17.93
CA ALA A 430 9.12 11.51 -18.43
C ALA A 430 9.63 10.42 -19.38
N LYS A 431 10.53 10.75 -20.31
CA LYS A 431 11.17 9.78 -21.21
C LYS A 431 12.01 8.75 -20.46
N SER A 432 12.79 9.20 -19.47
CA SER A 432 13.58 8.32 -18.61
C SER A 432 12.67 7.34 -17.85
N ASN A 433 11.60 7.84 -17.23
CA ASN A 433 10.62 7.00 -16.52
C ASN A 433 9.93 6.01 -17.46
N GLN A 434 9.51 6.45 -18.64
CA GLN A 434 8.92 5.58 -19.67
C GLN A 434 9.89 4.44 -20.04
N ALA A 435 11.15 4.74 -20.32
CA ALA A 435 12.15 3.74 -20.68
C ALA A 435 12.37 2.71 -19.56
N ARG A 436 12.44 3.17 -18.29
CA ARG A 436 12.64 2.30 -17.13
C ARG A 436 11.44 1.39 -16.88
N LEU A 437 10.22 1.92 -16.94
CA LEU A 437 9.00 1.14 -16.76
C LEU A 437 8.81 0.12 -17.89
N ASN A 438 9.08 0.50 -19.14
CA ASN A 438 9.10 -0.43 -20.28
C ASN A 438 10.17 -1.51 -20.10
N GLY A 439 11.34 -1.17 -19.57
CA GLY A 439 12.38 -2.15 -19.24
C GLY A 439 11.95 -3.17 -18.20
N LEU A 440 11.13 -2.78 -17.21
CA LEU A 440 10.55 -3.72 -16.25
C LEU A 440 9.48 -4.61 -16.89
N LEU A 441 8.61 -4.05 -17.74
CA LEU A 441 7.59 -4.82 -18.48
C LEU A 441 8.23 -5.86 -19.41
N GLU A 442 9.31 -5.49 -20.09
CA GLU A 442 10.07 -6.42 -20.94
C GLU A 442 10.67 -7.56 -20.11
N LYS A 443 11.17 -7.30 -18.90
CA LYS A 443 11.69 -8.34 -18.01
C LYS A 443 10.63 -9.35 -17.54
N VAL A 444 9.35 -8.96 -17.53
CA VAL A 444 8.22 -9.85 -17.19
C VAL A 444 7.39 -10.25 -18.41
N SER A 445 7.86 -9.99 -19.64
CA SER A 445 7.12 -10.31 -20.87
C SER A 445 6.90 -11.81 -21.04
N GLY A 446 7.87 -12.62 -20.60
CA GLY A 446 7.81 -14.08 -20.61
C GLY A 446 7.05 -14.72 -19.44
N PHE A 447 6.61 -13.94 -18.44
CA PHE A 447 5.88 -14.48 -17.29
C PHE A 447 4.41 -14.73 -17.66
N SER A 448 3.80 -15.78 -17.11
CA SER A 448 2.36 -16.00 -17.18
C SER A 448 1.58 -14.78 -16.66
N LYS A 449 0.57 -14.35 -17.44
CA LYS A 449 -0.31 -13.21 -17.13
C LYS A 449 -1.77 -13.60 -17.35
N THR A 450 -2.65 -13.07 -16.51
CA THR A 450 -4.10 -13.14 -16.77
C THR A 450 -4.50 -12.10 -17.82
N ALA A 451 -5.65 -12.27 -18.47
CA ALA A 451 -6.14 -11.31 -19.46
C ALA A 451 -6.31 -9.89 -18.88
N ALA A 452 -6.72 -9.79 -17.61
CA ALA A 452 -6.85 -8.51 -16.91
C ALA A 452 -5.49 -7.81 -16.73
N VAL A 453 -4.44 -8.58 -16.40
CA VAL A 453 -3.07 -8.06 -16.27
C VAL A 453 -2.54 -7.58 -17.63
N VAL A 454 -2.77 -8.33 -18.71
CA VAL A 454 -2.38 -7.92 -20.07
C VAL A 454 -3.08 -6.62 -20.48
N ALA A 455 -4.38 -6.49 -20.20
CA ALA A 455 -5.13 -5.28 -20.50
C ALA A 455 -4.64 -4.07 -19.67
N ALA A 456 -4.33 -4.29 -18.39
CA ALA A 456 -3.78 -3.25 -17.51
C ALA A 456 -2.39 -2.79 -17.97
N GLU A 457 -1.53 -3.73 -18.41
CA GLU A 457 -0.21 -3.43 -18.99
C GLU A 457 -0.34 -2.57 -20.24
N ALA A 458 -1.18 -2.97 -21.19
CA ALA A 458 -1.42 -2.21 -22.41
C ALA A 458 -1.94 -0.79 -22.13
N SER A 459 -2.90 -0.68 -21.19
CA SER A 459 -3.45 0.62 -20.79
C SER A 459 -2.40 1.52 -20.14
N ALA A 460 -1.52 0.97 -19.30
CA ALA A 460 -0.46 1.74 -18.64
C ALA A 460 0.59 2.23 -19.66
N VAL A 461 1.00 1.37 -20.61
CA VAL A 461 1.92 1.75 -21.69
C VAL A 461 1.32 2.86 -22.55
N GLN A 462 0.05 2.72 -22.96
CA GLN A 462 -0.63 3.73 -23.77
C GLN A 462 -0.77 5.07 -23.03
N ALA A 463 -1.13 5.04 -21.75
CA ALA A 463 -1.26 6.25 -20.93
C ALA A 463 0.09 6.98 -20.79
N MET A 464 1.17 6.25 -20.53
CA MET A 464 2.52 6.83 -20.46
C MET A 464 2.95 7.43 -21.80
N GLN A 465 2.74 6.72 -22.92
CA GLN A 465 3.07 7.23 -24.25
C GLN A 465 2.29 8.50 -24.59
N THR A 466 1.01 8.53 -24.23
CA THR A 466 0.15 9.72 -24.42
C THR A 466 0.69 10.90 -23.61
N GLN A 467 1.10 10.65 -22.36
CA GLN A 467 1.68 11.68 -21.49
C GLN A 467 2.97 12.26 -22.06
N VAL A 468 3.90 11.41 -22.51
CA VAL A 468 5.17 11.86 -23.13
C VAL A 468 4.90 12.70 -24.37
N THR A 469 4.01 12.22 -25.25
CA THR A 469 3.65 12.93 -26.50
C THR A 469 3.07 14.32 -26.19
N MET A 470 2.24 14.44 -25.17
CA MET A 470 1.66 15.70 -24.74
C MET A 470 2.72 16.68 -24.21
N ILE A 471 3.70 16.18 -23.44
CA ILE A 471 4.81 17.01 -22.95
C ILE A 471 5.68 17.48 -24.11
N GLU A 472 6.00 16.61 -25.08
CA GLU A 472 6.75 16.99 -26.29
C GLU A 472 6.06 18.10 -27.08
N GLN A 473 4.75 17.99 -27.28
CA GLN A 473 3.96 19.03 -27.94
C GLN A 473 4.01 20.36 -27.17
N ALA A 474 3.92 20.32 -25.84
CA ALA A 474 4.02 21.51 -25.01
C ALA A 474 5.40 22.17 -25.09
N VAL A 475 6.49 21.39 -25.04
CA VAL A 475 7.86 21.89 -25.23
C VAL A 475 8.03 22.54 -26.61
N ALA A 476 7.46 21.95 -27.66
CA ALA A 476 7.47 22.55 -29.00
C ALA A 476 6.73 23.89 -29.05
N MET A 477 5.57 24.00 -28.39
CA MET A 477 4.82 25.26 -28.28
C MET A 477 5.62 26.34 -27.52
N ALA A 478 6.21 25.98 -26.38
CA ALA A 478 7.02 26.90 -25.58
C ALA A 478 8.26 27.38 -26.37
N THR A 479 8.91 26.48 -27.12
CA THR A 479 10.04 26.81 -28.00
C THR A 479 9.63 27.84 -29.06
N ALA A 480 8.51 27.62 -29.73
CA ALA A 480 8.01 28.56 -30.74
C ALA A 480 7.70 29.93 -30.13
N ARG A 481 7.12 29.98 -28.93
CA ARG A 481 6.79 31.23 -28.24
C ARG A 481 8.02 32.02 -27.81
N VAL A 482 9.07 31.35 -27.34
CA VAL A 482 10.36 32.00 -27.04
C VAL A 482 10.88 32.71 -28.28
N ALA A 483 10.93 32.02 -29.42
CA ALA A 483 11.42 32.60 -30.67
C ALA A 483 10.57 33.80 -31.14
N GLU A 484 9.24 33.69 -31.02
CA GLU A 484 8.32 34.80 -31.33
C GLU A 484 8.58 36.03 -30.46
N LEU A 485 8.68 35.87 -29.14
CA LEU A 485 8.88 36.97 -28.20
C LEU A 485 10.27 37.61 -28.36
N GLN A 486 11.31 36.81 -28.62
CA GLN A 486 12.65 37.33 -28.93
C GLN A 486 12.64 38.22 -30.18
N ALA A 487 11.91 37.81 -31.23
CA ALA A 487 11.78 38.60 -32.45
C ALA A 487 11.02 39.92 -32.19
N GLN A 488 9.97 39.90 -31.38
CA GLN A 488 9.21 41.09 -31.00
C GLN A 488 10.07 42.08 -30.18
N GLU A 489 10.81 41.58 -29.19
CA GLU A 489 11.71 42.38 -28.37
C GLU A 489 12.84 43.01 -29.21
N ALA A 490 13.43 42.24 -30.14
CA ALA A 490 14.44 42.76 -31.06
C ALA A 490 13.88 43.84 -32.00
N ALA A 491 12.67 43.64 -32.53
CA ALA A 491 12.00 44.64 -33.37
C ALA A 491 11.68 45.93 -32.58
N ALA A 492 11.23 45.80 -31.33
CA ALA A 492 10.97 46.93 -30.44
C ALA A 492 12.26 47.70 -30.10
N ALA A 493 13.36 46.98 -29.82
CA ALA A 493 14.66 47.59 -29.58
C ALA A 493 15.19 48.34 -30.82
N ALA A 494 15.03 47.78 -32.02
CA ALA A 494 15.40 48.44 -33.27
C ALA A 494 14.53 49.68 -33.55
N ALA A 495 13.22 49.61 -33.29
CA ALA A 495 12.32 50.76 -33.41
C ALA A 495 12.70 51.88 -32.43
N ALA A 496 13.04 51.54 -31.18
CA ALA A 496 13.50 52.50 -30.19
C ALA A 496 14.84 53.15 -30.56
N ALA A 497 15.78 52.39 -31.16
CA ALA A 497 17.05 52.93 -31.63
C ALA A 497 16.90 53.89 -32.83
N ASN A 498 15.87 53.67 -33.67
CA ASN A 498 15.59 54.49 -34.84
C ASN A 498 14.68 55.70 -34.54
N ALA A 499 14.05 55.75 -33.36
CA ALA A 499 13.31 56.92 -32.91
C ALA A 499 14.31 58.07 -32.68
N THR A 500 14.48 58.91 -33.71
CA THR A 500 15.34 60.08 -33.65
C THR A 500 14.81 61.00 -32.53
N PRO A 501 15.64 61.44 -31.56
CA PRO A 501 15.20 62.43 -30.60
C PRO A 501 14.76 63.67 -31.36
N ASP A 502 13.51 64.08 -31.18
CA ASP A 502 12.94 65.25 -31.85
C ASP A 502 13.85 66.46 -31.60
N PRO A 503 14.55 66.98 -32.63
CA PRO A 503 15.45 68.11 -32.45
C PRO A 503 14.71 69.43 -32.16
N TYR A 504 13.36 69.43 -32.12
CA TYR A 504 12.52 70.58 -31.82
C TYR A 504 11.98 70.66 -30.39
N GLN A 505 12.40 69.81 -29.44
CA GLN A 505 12.32 70.19 -28.03
C GLN A 505 13.40 71.24 -27.71
N GLY A 506 13.13 72.48 -28.14
CA GLY A 506 13.89 73.65 -27.72
C GLY A 506 13.90 73.78 -26.19
N PRO A 507 14.91 74.45 -25.62
CA PRO A 507 14.98 74.67 -24.18
C PRO A 507 13.66 75.28 -23.72
N THR A 508 13.01 74.63 -22.75
CA THR A 508 11.91 75.21 -22.00
C THR A 508 12.49 76.41 -21.25
N ASP A 509 12.34 77.57 -21.89
CA ASP A 509 12.75 78.86 -21.36
C ASP A 509 12.03 79.08 -20.03
N GLY A 510 12.81 79.50 -19.03
CA GLY A 510 12.36 79.77 -17.68
C GLY A 510 11.43 80.99 -17.69
N GLY A 511 10.14 80.75 -17.93
CA GLY A 511 9.10 81.75 -17.79
C GLY A 511 8.60 81.82 -16.36
N ASP A 512 9.13 82.78 -15.61
CA ASP A 512 8.54 83.31 -14.38
C ASP A 512 7.03 83.60 -14.57
N SER A 513 6.18 83.01 -13.72
CA SER A 513 4.87 83.57 -13.43
C SER A 513 4.57 83.46 -11.94
N GLN A 514 4.92 84.54 -11.24
CA GLN A 514 4.30 84.91 -9.98
C GLN A 514 2.81 85.27 -10.21
N GLY A 515 1.97 84.89 -9.24
CA GLY A 515 0.91 85.77 -8.72
C GLY A 515 -0.47 85.67 -9.39
N GLY A 516 -1.43 85.07 -8.66
CA GLY A 516 -2.85 85.15 -9.00
C GLY A 516 -3.78 84.39 -8.06
N THR A 517 -3.75 84.77 -6.78
CA THR A 517 -4.83 84.63 -5.77
C THR A 517 -6.27 84.51 -6.30
N GLY A 518 -7.06 83.57 -5.76
CA GLY A 518 -8.53 83.55 -5.92
C GLY A 518 -9.26 82.31 -5.36
N LEU A 519 -9.49 82.30 -4.04
CA LEU A 519 -10.49 81.57 -3.18
C LEU A 519 -11.84 81.12 -3.83
N PRO A 520 -12.73 80.35 -3.14
CA PRO A 520 -12.59 79.28 -2.13
C PRO A 520 -13.55 78.06 -2.38
N PRO A 521 -13.68 77.06 -1.47
CA PRO A 521 -14.30 75.76 -1.73
C PRO A 521 -15.76 75.66 -1.26
N LEU A 522 -16.54 74.78 -1.89
CA LEU A 522 -17.85 74.34 -1.42
C LEU A 522 -18.00 72.83 -1.57
N GLY A 523 -18.07 72.14 -0.43
CA GLY A 523 -19.26 71.37 -0.06
C GLY A 523 -19.42 69.94 -0.62
N PRO A 524 -19.69 68.94 0.23
CA PRO A 524 -19.90 67.53 -0.13
C PRO A 524 -21.38 67.22 -0.38
N ASP A 525 -21.68 66.20 -1.20
CA ASP A 525 -23.02 65.58 -1.26
C ASP A 525 -22.87 64.13 -1.76
N THR A 526 -22.93 63.13 -0.87
CA THR A 526 -24.06 62.23 -0.60
C THR A 526 -24.82 61.70 -1.83
N GLY A 527 -24.86 60.36 -1.94
CA GLY A 527 -25.51 59.65 -3.04
C GLY A 527 -25.53 58.14 -2.84
N SER A 528 -26.18 57.70 -1.77
CA SER A 528 -26.63 56.33 -1.52
C SER A 528 -27.65 55.87 -2.57
N GLY A 529 -27.56 54.62 -3.01
CA GLY A 529 -28.56 53.97 -3.86
C GLY A 529 -28.36 52.46 -3.89
N ASP A 530 -28.97 51.78 -2.93
CA ASP A 530 -29.17 50.32 -2.91
C ASP A 530 -29.96 49.82 -4.13
N GLN A 531 -29.52 48.66 -4.64
CA GLN A 531 -30.22 47.44 -5.08
C GLN A 531 -31.77 47.43 -5.23
N PRO A 532 -32.38 46.52 -6.05
CA PRO A 532 -32.01 45.09 -6.10
C PRO A 532 -32.14 44.33 -7.44
N ALA A 533 -31.65 43.09 -7.39
CA ALA A 533 -31.90 41.98 -8.32
C ALA A 533 -33.41 41.59 -8.38
N PRO A 534 -33.84 40.69 -9.28
CA PRO A 534 -33.45 39.28 -9.28
C PRO A 534 -32.55 38.83 -10.45
#